data_AF-F0GCT4-F1
#
_entry.id   AF-F0GCT4-F1
#
_cell.length_a   1.000
_cell.length_b   1.000
_cell.length_c   1.000
_cell.angle_alpha   90.00
_cell.angle_beta   90.00
_cell.angle_gamma   90.00
#
_symmetry.space_group_name_H-M   'P 1'
#
loop_
_entity.id
_entity.type
_entity.pdbx_description
1 polymer ?
#
loop_
_entity_poly.entity_id
_entity_poly.type
_entity_poly.pdbx_seq_one_letter_code
_entity_poly.pdbx_strand_id
1 'polypeptide(L)' 'RTAAALDAAARAARQREAEQEIHGDPFVQQLVRDFGARIVEGSVRPLADPASDGAPPTLH' A
#
# COMPACT_ATOMS: atom_id res chain seq x y z
N ARG A 1 9.21 -22.95 7.10
CA ARG A 1 8.80 -21.58 6.70
C ARG A 1 9.94 -20.64 7.07
N THR A 2 10.54 -19.98 6.10
CA THR A 2 11.66 -19.04 6.30
C THR A 2 11.12 -17.67 6.72
N ALA A 3 11.90 -16.90 7.50
CA ALA A 3 11.53 -15.55 7.94
C ALA A 3 11.13 -14.64 6.76
N ALA A 4 11.90 -14.69 5.66
CA ALA A 4 11.64 -13.91 4.44
C ALA A 4 10.25 -14.19 3.81
N ALA A 5 9.73 -15.42 3.91
CA ALA A 5 8.41 -15.75 3.39
C ALA A 5 7.27 -15.18 4.26
N LEU A 6 7.49 -15.05 5.56
CA LEU A 6 6.54 -14.43 6.50
C LEU A 6 6.50 -12.91 6.30
N ASP A 7 7.66 -12.28 6.13
CA ASP A 7 7.76 -10.84 5.86
C ASP A 7 7.10 -10.46 4.54
N ALA A 8 7.29 -11.27 3.49
CA ALA A 8 6.63 -11.06 2.20
C ALA A 8 5.10 -11.17 2.32
N ALA A 9 4.59 -12.14 3.08
CA ALA A 9 3.16 -12.31 3.31
C ALA A 9 2.56 -11.14 4.11
N ALA A 10 3.28 -10.65 5.13
CA ALA A 10 2.85 -9.51 5.93
C ALA A 10 2.78 -8.21 5.11
N ARG A 11 3.77 -7.97 4.24
CA ARG A 11 3.73 -6.83 3.30
C ARG A 11 2.57 -6.94 2.31
N ALA A 12 2.33 -8.12 1.76
CA ALA A 12 1.20 -8.34 0.86
C ALA A 12 -0.16 -8.15 1.56
N ALA A 13 -0.28 -8.50 2.84
CA ALA A 13 -1.48 -8.24 3.62
C ALA A 13 -1.73 -6.74 3.81
N ARG A 14 -0.70 -6.00 4.24
CA ARG A 14 -0.78 -4.54 4.40
C ARG A 14 -1.13 -3.82 3.11
N GLN A 15 -0.57 -4.27 1.99
CA GLN A 15 -0.89 -3.74 0.67
C GLN A 15 -2.39 -3.83 0.37
N ARG A 16 -2.98 -5.02 0.57
CA ARG A 16 -4.41 -5.26 0.32
C ARG A 16 -5.32 -4.51 1.28
N GLU A 17 -4.88 -4.34 2.53
CA GLU A 17 -5.61 -3.56 3.53
C GLU A 17 -5.64 -2.08 3.13
N ALA A 18 -4.50 -1.50 2.76
CA ALA A 18 -4.41 -0.14 2.28
C ALA A 18 -5.26 0.08 1.01
N GLU A 19 -5.25 -0.87 0.06
CA GLU A 19 -6.09 -0.81 -1.13
C GLU A 19 -7.59 -0.83 -0.76
N GLN A 20 -8.00 -1.66 0.20
CA GLN A 20 -9.39 -1.70 0.67
C GLN A 20 -9.80 -0.41 1.39
N GLU A 21 -8.93 0.16 2.23
CA GLU A 21 -9.18 1.43 2.90
C GLU A 21 -9.38 2.56 1.89
N ILE A 22 -8.52 2.66 0.87
CA ILE A 22 -8.64 3.65 -0.20
C ILE A 22 -9.92 3.47 -1.01
N HIS A 23 -10.36 2.23 -1.27
CA HIS A 23 -11.63 1.98 -1.93
C HIS A 23 -12.84 2.38 -1.05
N GLY A 24 -12.73 2.20 0.27
CA GLY A 24 -13.74 2.60 1.24
C GLY A 24 -13.77 4.11 1.55
N ASP A 25 -12.74 4.86 1.17
CA ASP A 25 -12.59 6.27 1.50
C ASP A 25 -13.64 7.13 0.77
N PRO A 26 -14.46 7.91 1.50
CA PRO A 26 -15.48 8.77 0.89
C PRO A 26 -14.88 9.82 -0.06
N PHE A 27 -13.71 10.39 0.23
CA PHE A 27 -13.05 11.37 -0.63
C PHE A 27 -12.63 10.73 -1.97
N VAL A 28 -12.07 9.51 -1.92
CA VAL A 28 -11.69 8.76 -3.13
C VAL A 28 -12.93 8.43 -3.96
N GLN A 29 -14.02 8.02 -3.32
CA GLN A 29 -15.29 7.79 -4.01
C GLN A 29 -15.85 9.07 -4.66
N GLN A 30 -15.70 10.23 -4.02
CA GLN A 30 -16.03 11.53 -4.63
C GLN A 30 -15.16 11.78 -5.87
N LEU A 31 -13.84 11.54 -5.81
CA LEU A 31 -12.95 11.70 -6.96
C LEU A 31 -13.33 10.80 -8.14
N VAL A 32 -13.63 9.52 -7.85
CA VAL A 32 -14.06 8.55 -8.88
C VAL A 32 -15.36 9.01 -9.53
N ARG A 33 -16.33 9.45 -8.73
CA ARG A 33 -17.66 9.86 -9.22
C ARG A 33 -17.64 11.19 -9.95
N ASP A 34 -16.99 12.20 -9.38
CA ASP A 34 -17.11 13.59 -9.81
C ASP A 34 -16.08 13.93 -10.91
N PHE A 35 -14.95 13.21 -10.96
CA PHE A 35 -13.87 13.44 -11.93
C PHE A 35 -13.58 12.24 -12.84
N GLY A 36 -14.31 11.12 -12.68
CA GLY A 36 -14.04 9.89 -13.43
C GLY A 36 -12.69 9.26 -13.09
N ALA A 37 -12.18 9.51 -11.87
CA ALA A 37 -10.90 8.96 -11.43
C ALA A 37 -10.94 7.42 -11.35
N ARG A 38 -9.76 6.79 -11.42
CA ARG A 38 -9.58 5.34 -11.28
C ARG A 38 -8.43 5.03 -10.34
N ILE A 39 -8.63 4.05 -9.46
CA ILE A 39 -7.59 3.47 -8.62
C ILE A 39 -6.80 2.45 -9.46
N VAL A 40 -5.47 2.54 -9.43
CA VAL A 40 -4.59 1.57 -10.09
C VAL A 40 -4.10 0.57 -9.05
N GLU A 41 -4.32 -0.73 -9.31
CA GLU A 41 -3.86 -1.81 -8.44
C GLU A 41 -2.34 -1.73 -8.21
N GLY A 42 -1.91 -1.85 -6.95
CA GLY A 42 -0.50 -1.73 -6.58
C GLY A 42 0.08 -0.30 -6.55
N SER A 43 -0.69 0.75 -6.88
CA SER A 43 -0.22 2.15 -6.72
C SER A 43 -0.43 2.70 -5.31
N VAL A 44 -1.33 2.10 -4.55
CA VAL A 44 -1.59 2.46 -3.15
C VAL A 44 -0.41 1.98 -2.31
N ARG A 45 0.19 2.86 -1.52
CA ARG A 45 1.26 2.46 -0.60
C ARG A 45 0.66 2.32 0.80
N PRO A 46 0.79 1.15 1.46
CA PRO A 46 0.47 1.06 2.87
C PRO A 46 1.33 2.08 3.62
N LEU A 47 0.72 2.78 4.59
CA LEU A 47 1.47 3.63 5.49
C LEU A 47 2.59 2.77 6.08
N ALA A 48 3.84 3.15 5.80
CA ALA A 48 4.97 2.44 6.36
C ALA A 48 4.80 2.51 7.88
N ASP A 49 4.74 1.34 8.52
CA ASP A 49 5.07 1.25 9.93
C ASP A 49 6.42 2.00 10.07
N PRO A 50 6.52 3.06 10.90
CA PRO A 50 7.69 3.94 10.94
C PRO A 50 9.02 3.22 11.19
N ALA A 51 9.00 1.91 11.51
CA ALA A 51 10.15 1.05 11.60
C ALA A 51 10.72 0.51 10.25
N SER A 52 10.00 0.64 9.12
CA SER A 52 10.43 0.08 7.81
C SER A 52 10.90 1.12 6.79
N ASP A 53 10.85 2.41 7.12
CA ASP A 53 11.21 3.49 6.20
C ASP A 53 12.58 4.07 6.57
N GLY A 54 13.66 3.39 6.15
CA GLY A 54 15.01 3.87 6.44
C GLY A 54 16.18 2.93 6.14
N ALA A 55 16.34 2.48 4.91
CA ALA A 55 17.68 2.14 4.39
C ALA A 55 17.67 2.16 2.84
N PRO A 56 18.10 3.26 2.19
CA PRO A 56 18.52 3.16 0.80
C PRO A 56 19.81 2.34 0.73
N PRO A 57 19.93 1.31 -0.13
CA PRO A 57 21.21 0.67 -0.39
C PRO A 57 22.04 1.62 -1.27
N THR A 58 22.77 2.56 -0.64
CA THR A 58 23.89 3.20 -1.33
C THR A 58 25.04 2.20 -1.35
N LEU A 59 25.19 1.53 -2.50
CA LEU A 59 26.39 0.79 -2.88
C LEU A 59 27.18 1.69 -3.84
N HIS A 60 28.35 2.16 -3.40
CA HIS A 60 29.63 2.30 -4.15
C HIS A 60 30.61 3.23 -3.42
#